data_AF-A0A1G4XD06-F1
#
_entry.id   AF-A0A1G4XD06-F1
#
_cell.length_a   1.000
_cell.length_b   1.000
_cell.length_c   1.000
_cell.angle_alpha   90.00
_cell.angle_beta   90.00
_cell.angle_gamma   90.00
#
_symmetry.space_group_name_H-M   'P 1'
#
loop_
_entity.id
_entity.type
_entity.pdbx_description
1 polymer ?
#
loop_
_entity_poly.entity_id
_entity_poly.type
_entity_poly.pdbx_seq_one_letter_code
_entity_poly.pdbx_strand_id
1 'polypeptide(L)'
;MDNEYSAASVPPTGMPMLMTFNIIHEQGLHMKKNLRYALFLAGMTSLPALAHVGYTGRNFGIFDNTYAISSISNQAVTGNYGWIDGTDADYGDAHKALAYRFTLLSPTDVALSFASQVYTAAASAAPVLDGLTPGFSLYQGLAHVAPIGADYDSSDISKANRPADTEGSFRALNDWKIGNAPDPVKDLPAALSFFKYVGHAYDGTGTIPGFDGVADGKVSHTFMNLAAGDYSVFVGGSDYLAQDIANPHLLDKYGVTGTLVAGVVPEPETYAMLLAGLGLMGTVVHRRKSRQAL
;
A
#
# COMPACT_ATOMS: atom_id res chain seq x y z
N MET A 1 74.80 8.07 -17.57
CA MET A 1 75.83 8.80 -18.35
C MET A 1 75.39 10.26 -18.49
N ASP A 2 75.14 11.00 -17.42
CA ASP A 2 76.14 11.55 -16.48
C ASP A 2 77.28 12.28 -17.21
N ASN A 3 77.27 13.61 -17.12
CA ASN A 3 78.43 14.34 -16.62
C ASN A 3 78.01 15.74 -16.12
N GLU A 4 78.71 16.24 -15.11
CA GLU A 4 78.42 17.49 -14.39
C GLU A 4 79.49 18.58 -14.67
N TYR A 5 79.54 19.61 -13.80
CA TYR A 5 80.49 20.72 -13.69
C TYR A 5 80.30 21.90 -14.68
N SER A 6 80.04 23.16 -14.27
CA SER A 6 80.66 24.09 -13.27
C SER A 6 81.73 25.00 -13.93
N ALA A 7 81.96 26.29 -13.60
CA ALA A 7 81.55 27.08 -12.42
C ALA A 7 81.36 28.61 -12.68
N ALA A 8 80.55 29.24 -11.83
CA ALA A 8 80.73 30.52 -11.10
C ALA A 8 81.36 31.82 -11.71
N SER A 9 80.70 32.97 -11.44
CA SER A 9 81.35 34.23 -10.99
C SER A 9 80.32 35.28 -10.44
N VAL A 10 80.35 35.59 -9.14
CA VAL A 10 79.43 36.51 -8.39
C VAL A 10 80.12 36.94 -7.07
N PRO A 11 79.81 38.08 -6.38
CA PRO A 11 79.15 39.32 -6.79
C PRO A 11 80.25 40.40 -7.00
N PRO A 12 80.51 41.49 -6.21
CA PRO A 12 79.80 42.20 -5.12
C PRO A 12 78.98 43.39 -5.69
N THR A 13 78.54 44.48 -5.02
CA THR A 13 78.61 45.05 -3.64
C THR A 13 77.39 45.99 -3.47
N GLY A 14 76.85 46.20 -2.25
CA GLY A 14 76.03 47.41 -1.98
C GLY A 14 74.88 47.30 -0.96
N MET A 15 75.15 47.52 0.33
CA MET A 15 74.15 47.94 1.35
C MET A 15 74.82 48.76 2.47
N PRO A 16 74.16 49.80 2.99
CA PRO A 16 74.36 50.30 4.35
C PRO A 16 73.16 49.95 5.27
N MET A 17 73.37 50.02 6.59
CA MET A 17 72.49 49.50 7.65
C MET A 17 72.34 50.52 8.79
N LEU A 18 71.12 50.69 9.35
CA LEU A 18 70.77 50.96 10.76
C LEU A 18 69.22 51.14 10.84
N MET A 19 68.42 50.30 11.50
CA MET A 19 68.27 49.97 12.94
C MET A 19 67.67 51.07 13.83
N THR A 20 66.55 50.73 14.50
CA THR A 20 66.24 51.02 15.92
C THR A 20 65.23 49.95 16.43
N PHE A 21 65.08 49.78 17.74
CA PHE A 21 64.59 48.57 18.43
C PHE A 21 63.08 48.48 18.72
N ASN A 22 62.60 47.22 18.88
CA ASN A 22 61.62 46.65 19.84
C ASN A 22 60.33 47.44 20.25
N ILE A 23 59.19 46.81 20.54
CA ILE A 23 58.93 45.88 21.66
C ILE A 23 57.78 44.90 21.34
N ILE A 24 57.84 43.68 21.89
CA ILE A 24 56.75 42.69 21.87
C ILE A 24 55.71 43.02 22.96
N HIS A 25 54.42 42.98 22.60
CA HIS A 25 53.36 42.83 23.59
C HIS A 25 52.17 42.04 23.01
N GLU A 26 52.04 40.76 23.40
CA GLU A 26 50.74 40.09 23.35
C GLU A 26 49.84 40.66 24.45
N GLN A 27 48.64 41.13 24.10
CA GLN A 27 47.50 41.18 25.01
C GLN A 27 46.17 40.97 24.25
N GLY A 28 45.49 39.88 24.58
CA GLY A 28 44.03 39.71 24.51
C GLY A 28 43.29 40.18 23.25
N LEU A 29 43.14 39.29 22.26
CA LEU A 29 42.08 39.43 21.25
C LEU A 29 40.70 39.24 21.93
N HIS A 30 40.14 40.34 22.43
CA HIS A 30 38.84 40.38 23.12
C HIS A 30 37.67 40.14 22.14
N MET A 31 37.52 38.89 21.68
CA MET A 31 36.39 38.48 20.85
C MET A 31 35.08 38.68 21.61
N LYS A 32 34.27 39.65 21.16
CA LYS A 32 32.99 40.00 21.78
C LYS A 32 32.06 38.78 21.77
N LYS A 33 31.62 38.34 22.95
CA LYS A 33 30.59 37.30 23.12
C LYS A 33 29.25 37.80 22.57
N ASN A 34 29.03 37.70 21.25
CA ASN A 34 27.71 37.86 20.60
C ASN A 34 27.72 37.40 19.13
N LEU A 35 28.17 36.16 18.87
CA LEU A 35 27.80 35.43 17.65
C LEU A 35 27.68 33.93 17.95
N ARG A 36 26.55 33.56 18.56
CA ARG A 36 26.03 32.17 18.53
C ARG A 36 25.03 32.09 17.37
N TYR A 37 24.67 30.85 16.99
CA TYR A 37 23.89 30.51 15.79
C TYR A 37 24.68 30.56 14.48
N ALA A 38 25.60 29.61 14.33
CA ALA A 38 26.15 29.19 13.04
C ALA A 38 25.83 27.70 12.81
N LEU A 39 24.77 27.46 12.03
CA LEU A 39 24.50 26.29 11.19
C LEU A 39 24.96 24.89 11.71
N PHE A 40 24.09 24.23 12.49
CA PHE A 40 24.04 22.76 12.60
C PHE A 40 22.63 22.28 12.21
N LEU A 41 22.36 22.24 10.90
CA LEU A 41 21.10 21.73 10.34
C LEU A 41 21.31 21.01 9.00
N ALA A 42 22.38 20.21 8.91
CA ALA A 42 22.61 19.23 7.87
C ALA A 42 22.82 17.88 8.56
N GLY A 43 22.03 16.86 8.22
CA GLY A 43 22.09 15.54 8.87
C GLY A 43 20.73 14.90 9.19
N MET A 44 19.61 15.63 9.07
CA MET A 44 18.26 15.05 9.09
C MET A 44 17.65 15.02 7.69
N THR A 45 18.32 14.30 6.77
CA THR A 45 17.58 13.65 5.69
C THR A 45 16.64 12.66 6.36
N SER A 46 15.34 12.95 6.38
CA SER A 46 14.35 11.91 6.69
C SER A 46 14.59 10.75 5.73
N LEU A 47 14.93 9.58 6.27
CA LEU A 47 14.85 8.35 5.47
C LEU A 47 13.46 8.31 4.83
N PRO A 48 13.33 7.87 3.56
CA PRO A 48 12.01 7.65 3.00
C PRO A 48 11.24 6.79 3.99
N ALA A 49 10.06 7.26 4.41
CA ALA A 49 9.19 6.48 5.26
C ALA A 49 8.76 5.27 4.44
N LEU A 50 9.50 4.18 4.57
CA LEU A 50 9.20 2.92 3.90
C LEU A 50 7.76 2.61 4.26
N ALA A 51 6.90 2.62 3.25
CA ALA A 51 5.62 1.96 3.38
C ALA A 51 5.91 0.49 3.72
N HIS A 52 5.00 -0.12 4.45
CA HIS A 52 5.04 -1.54 4.76
C HIS A 52 3.62 -2.07 4.57
N VAL A 53 3.49 -3.32 4.13
CA VAL A 53 2.22 -4.02 4.05
C VAL A 53 1.65 -4.15 5.46
N GLY A 54 0.43 -3.63 5.67
CA GLY A 54 -0.16 -3.62 7.00
C GLY A 54 -1.61 -3.13 7.03
N TYR A 55 -2.31 -3.54 8.09
CA TYR A 55 -3.78 -3.50 8.19
C TYR A 55 -4.33 -2.43 9.14
N THR A 56 -3.51 -1.43 9.50
CA THR A 56 -3.90 -0.35 10.42
C THR A 56 -5.10 0.42 9.87
N GLY A 57 -6.25 0.31 10.54
CA GLY A 57 -7.52 0.87 10.09
C GLY A 57 -8.26 0.07 9.00
N ARG A 58 -7.75 -1.09 8.57
CA ARG A 58 -8.24 -1.90 7.44
C ARG A 58 -8.50 -3.37 7.80
N ASN A 59 -9.01 -3.60 9.00
CA ASN A 59 -9.43 -4.93 9.48
C ASN A 59 -10.96 -4.98 9.49
N PHE A 60 -11.58 -5.71 8.54
CA PHE A 60 -13.05 -5.81 8.46
C PHE A 60 -13.66 -6.53 9.68
N GLY A 61 -12.92 -7.46 10.29
CA GLY A 61 -13.35 -8.17 11.49
C GLY A 61 -13.13 -9.68 11.41
N ILE A 62 -13.88 -10.39 12.26
CA ILE A 62 -13.88 -11.85 12.41
C ILE A 62 -15.33 -12.31 12.21
N PHE A 63 -15.55 -13.34 11.38
CA PHE A 63 -16.88 -13.78 10.94
C PHE A 63 -17.07 -15.29 11.16
N ASP A 64 -18.28 -15.72 11.50
CA ASP A 64 -18.61 -17.09 11.95
C ASP A 64 -19.71 -17.77 11.11
N ASN A 65 -19.89 -17.33 9.86
CA ASN A 65 -20.99 -17.67 8.94
C ASN A 65 -22.38 -17.10 9.34
N THR A 66 -22.49 -16.32 10.43
CA THR A 66 -23.62 -15.42 10.63
C THR A 66 -23.60 -14.30 9.59
N TYR A 67 -24.76 -13.91 9.05
CA TYR A 67 -24.86 -12.78 8.12
C TYR A 67 -24.37 -11.47 8.78
N ALA A 68 -23.37 -10.84 8.18
CA ALA A 68 -22.75 -9.62 8.70
C ALA A 68 -22.26 -8.72 7.55
N ILE A 69 -22.24 -7.40 7.81
CA ILE A 69 -21.67 -6.37 6.91
C ILE A 69 -20.61 -5.59 7.70
N SER A 70 -19.47 -5.31 7.08
CA SER A 70 -18.43 -4.43 7.61
C SER A 70 -17.92 -3.49 6.51
N SER A 71 -17.88 -2.19 6.79
CA SER A 71 -17.47 -1.17 5.82
C SER A 71 -16.38 -0.27 6.40
N ILE A 72 -15.37 0.03 5.60
CA ILE A 72 -14.19 0.83 5.96
C ILE A 72 -13.97 1.87 4.87
N SER A 73 -14.28 3.13 5.20
CA SER A 73 -14.14 4.29 4.33
C SER A 73 -12.90 5.12 4.67
N ASN A 74 -12.70 6.23 3.95
CA ASN A 74 -11.64 7.21 4.17
C ASN A 74 -10.22 6.59 4.12
N GLN A 75 -10.02 5.63 3.21
CA GLN A 75 -8.71 5.08 2.85
C GLN A 75 -8.28 5.63 1.48
N ALA A 76 -6.99 5.66 1.15
CA ALA A 76 -6.50 6.12 -0.15
C ALA A 76 -5.29 5.34 -0.66
N VAL A 77 -5.28 5.05 -1.96
CA VAL A 77 -4.14 4.46 -2.70
C VAL A 77 -3.27 5.56 -3.30
N THR A 78 -2.18 5.20 -4.01
CA THR A 78 -1.32 6.16 -4.73
C THR A 78 -1.40 5.91 -6.24
N GLY A 79 -1.87 6.89 -7.00
CA GLY A 79 -2.18 6.73 -8.43
C GLY A 79 -3.34 5.76 -8.71
N ASN A 80 -3.74 5.66 -9.98
CA ASN A 80 -4.83 4.76 -10.41
C ASN A 80 -4.34 3.45 -11.09
N TYR A 81 -3.13 3.00 -10.78
CA TYR A 81 -2.50 1.82 -11.41
C TYR A 81 -2.08 0.70 -10.44
N GLY A 82 -2.04 0.96 -9.13
CA GLY A 82 -1.38 0.09 -8.14
C GLY A 82 -1.93 -1.32 -7.92
N TRP A 83 -2.99 -1.73 -8.63
CA TRP A 83 -3.42 -3.14 -8.67
C TRP A 83 -3.10 -3.80 -10.01
N ILE A 84 -3.35 -3.10 -11.13
CA ILE A 84 -3.09 -3.62 -12.48
C ILE A 84 -1.58 -3.78 -12.75
N ASP A 85 -0.75 -2.93 -12.13
CA ASP A 85 0.71 -3.05 -11.95
C ASP A 85 1.14 -4.44 -11.40
N GLY A 86 0.30 -5.08 -10.58
CA GLY A 86 0.55 -6.44 -10.09
C GLY A 86 0.25 -7.57 -11.09
N THR A 87 -0.19 -7.27 -12.33
CA THR A 87 -0.75 -8.29 -13.24
C THR A 87 0.20 -8.77 -14.35
N ASP A 88 1.29 -8.07 -14.61
CA ASP A 88 2.23 -8.37 -15.70
C ASP A 88 3.49 -9.14 -15.24
N ALA A 89 4.62 -8.96 -15.93
CA ALA A 89 5.80 -9.83 -15.80
C ALA A 89 6.78 -9.34 -14.72
N ASP A 90 6.79 -8.04 -14.47
CA ASP A 90 7.81 -7.30 -13.70
C ASP A 90 7.40 -7.12 -12.23
N TYR A 91 6.18 -7.51 -11.85
CA TYR A 91 5.62 -7.53 -10.49
C TYR A 91 5.56 -6.14 -9.83
N GLY A 92 4.35 -5.60 -9.71
CA GLY A 92 4.11 -4.31 -9.07
C GLY A 92 4.66 -4.09 -7.65
N ASP A 93 4.76 -2.82 -7.29
CA ASP A 93 5.18 -2.34 -5.96
C ASP A 93 4.03 -2.52 -4.95
N ALA A 94 4.23 -3.33 -3.89
CA ALA A 94 3.16 -3.66 -2.95
C ALA A 94 2.67 -2.45 -2.12
N HIS A 95 3.43 -1.35 -2.15
CA HIS A 95 3.07 -0.08 -1.51
C HIS A 95 2.12 0.80 -2.36
N LYS A 96 1.91 0.46 -3.64
CA LYS A 96 0.90 1.10 -4.49
C LYS A 96 -0.51 0.62 -4.14
N ALA A 97 -0.62 -0.62 -3.63
CA ALA A 97 -1.85 -1.23 -3.14
C ALA A 97 -2.09 -0.94 -1.64
N LEU A 98 -3.37 -0.98 -1.23
CA LEU A 98 -3.80 -1.02 0.15
C LEU A 98 -4.15 -2.45 0.57
N ALA A 99 -3.52 -2.93 1.64
CA ALA A 99 -3.85 -4.19 2.29
C ALA A 99 -4.99 -4.03 3.31
N TYR A 100 -6.07 -4.79 3.12
CA TYR A 100 -7.15 -5.06 4.08
C TYR A 100 -7.08 -6.52 4.55
N ARG A 101 -7.73 -6.85 5.67
CA ARG A 101 -7.86 -8.25 6.13
C ARG A 101 -9.21 -8.58 6.77
N PHE A 102 -9.47 -9.88 6.90
CA PHE A 102 -10.52 -10.47 7.73
C PHE A 102 -10.16 -11.90 8.17
N THR A 103 -10.87 -12.42 9.16
CA THR A 103 -10.75 -13.82 9.62
C THR A 103 -12.10 -14.54 9.50
N LEU A 104 -12.10 -15.77 8.99
CA LEU A 104 -13.26 -16.66 8.98
C LEU A 104 -13.06 -17.78 10.02
N LEU A 105 -14.01 -17.94 10.94
CA LEU A 105 -14.00 -19.01 11.96
C LEU A 105 -14.62 -20.32 11.44
N SER A 106 -15.40 -20.23 10.37
CA SER A 106 -16.12 -21.33 9.72
C SER A 106 -16.22 -21.05 8.21
N PRO A 107 -16.42 -22.09 7.37
CA PRO A 107 -16.58 -21.86 5.94
C PRO A 107 -17.84 -21.02 5.63
N THR A 108 -17.71 -20.07 4.70
CA THR A 108 -18.80 -19.15 4.34
C THR A 108 -18.55 -18.49 2.97
N ASP A 109 -19.58 -17.88 2.41
CA ASP A 109 -19.48 -17.02 1.24
C ASP A 109 -19.10 -15.60 1.68
N VAL A 110 -18.26 -14.91 0.90
CA VAL A 110 -17.85 -13.52 1.19
C VAL A 110 -17.96 -12.67 -0.06
N ALA A 111 -18.83 -11.66 -0.03
CA ALA A 111 -18.88 -10.60 -1.03
C ALA A 111 -17.98 -9.43 -0.63
N LEU A 112 -17.04 -9.07 -1.50
CA LEU A 112 -16.19 -7.89 -1.36
C LEU A 112 -16.56 -6.88 -2.43
N SER A 113 -16.72 -5.61 -2.02
CA SER A 113 -16.90 -4.49 -2.95
C SER A 113 -16.03 -3.31 -2.53
N PHE A 114 -15.44 -2.65 -3.52
CA PHE A 114 -14.64 -1.44 -3.35
C PHE A 114 -15.16 -0.37 -4.30
N ALA A 115 -15.26 0.87 -3.81
CA ALA A 115 -15.77 2.01 -4.56
C ALA A 115 -14.90 3.25 -4.32
N SER A 116 -14.74 4.07 -5.36
CA SER A 116 -14.10 5.39 -5.30
C SER A 116 -14.80 6.29 -4.27
N GLN A 117 -14.03 7.17 -3.61
CA GLN A 117 -14.56 8.04 -2.56
C GLN A 117 -13.76 9.34 -2.38
N VAL A 118 -14.40 10.50 -2.61
CA VAL A 118 -13.85 11.79 -2.18
C VAL A 118 -13.89 11.92 -0.65
N TYR A 119 -12.78 12.33 -0.05
CA TYR A 119 -12.73 12.80 1.35
C TYR A 119 -11.54 13.73 1.61
N THR A 120 -11.52 14.38 2.78
CA THR A 120 -10.38 15.16 3.28
C THR A 120 -9.81 14.49 4.53
N ALA A 121 -8.54 14.07 4.46
CA ALA A 121 -7.93 13.24 5.52
C ALA A 121 -7.71 14.00 6.84
N ALA A 122 -7.53 15.32 6.78
CA ALA A 122 -7.46 16.22 7.93
C ALA A 122 -7.77 17.66 7.49
N ALA A 123 -8.01 18.56 8.44
CA ALA A 123 -8.01 20.00 8.16
C ALA A 123 -6.65 20.43 7.59
N SER A 124 -6.67 21.18 6.47
CA SER A 124 -5.49 21.60 5.71
C SER A 124 -4.68 20.48 5.03
N ALA A 125 -5.18 19.24 4.97
CA ALA A 125 -4.64 18.21 4.07
C ALA A 125 -5.03 18.52 2.61
N ALA A 126 -4.25 18.00 1.66
CA ALA A 126 -4.70 17.94 0.26
C ALA A 126 -5.98 17.08 0.16
N PRO A 127 -6.94 17.42 -0.73
CA PRO A 127 -8.09 16.56 -0.99
C PRO A 127 -7.65 15.18 -1.48
N VAL A 128 -8.35 14.13 -1.05
CA VAL A 128 -8.26 12.82 -1.70
C VAL A 128 -9.28 12.80 -2.84
N LEU A 129 -8.82 12.42 -4.02
CA LEU A 129 -9.54 12.53 -5.28
C LEU A 129 -10.57 11.41 -5.47
N ASP A 130 -11.56 11.71 -6.31
CA ASP A 130 -12.45 10.75 -6.95
C ASP A 130 -11.78 10.13 -8.19
N GLY A 131 -12.49 9.22 -8.87
CA GLY A 131 -12.03 8.63 -10.13
C GLY A 131 -10.98 7.53 -9.95
N LEU A 132 -10.97 6.87 -8.79
CA LEU A 132 -10.35 5.55 -8.68
C LEU A 132 -11.15 4.58 -9.56
N THR A 133 -10.47 3.76 -10.36
CA THR A 133 -11.06 2.56 -10.95
C THR A 133 -10.60 1.35 -10.14
N PRO A 134 -11.34 0.89 -9.12
CA PRO A 134 -10.82 -0.07 -8.15
C PRO A 134 -10.61 -1.46 -8.73
N GLY A 135 -9.39 -1.97 -8.63
CA GLY A 135 -9.05 -3.39 -8.77
C GLY A 135 -8.66 -4.01 -7.43
N PHE A 136 -9.03 -5.27 -7.19
CA PHE A 136 -8.63 -5.97 -5.97
C PHE A 136 -8.42 -7.48 -6.15
N SER A 137 -7.52 -8.04 -5.34
CA SER A 137 -7.25 -9.48 -5.25
C SER A 137 -7.37 -10.00 -3.82
N LEU A 138 -8.00 -11.17 -3.68
CA LEU A 138 -8.16 -11.90 -2.42
C LEU A 138 -7.10 -13.00 -2.31
N TYR A 139 -6.50 -13.10 -1.11
CA TYR A 139 -5.52 -14.13 -0.76
C TYR A 139 -5.85 -14.73 0.61
N GLN A 140 -5.59 -16.03 0.77
CA GLN A 140 -5.49 -16.67 2.08
C GLN A 140 -4.09 -16.41 2.65
N GLY A 141 -4.00 -16.02 3.92
CA GLY A 141 -2.76 -15.60 4.60
C GLY A 141 -2.72 -14.11 4.95
N LEU A 142 -1.75 -13.73 5.79
CA LEU A 142 -1.51 -12.37 6.26
C LEU A 142 -0.04 -11.98 6.12
N ALA A 143 0.22 -10.68 5.94
CA ALA A 143 1.49 -10.04 6.25
C ALA A 143 1.79 -10.15 7.74
N HIS A 144 3.06 -10.02 8.11
CA HIS A 144 3.49 -9.97 9.50
C HIS A 144 2.81 -8.83 10.26
N VAL A 145 2.48 -9.12 11.51
CA VAL A 145 1.86 -8.18 12.45
C VAL A 145 2.69 -8.12 13.73
N ALA A 146 2.57 -6.99 14.44
CA ALA A 146 3.27 -6.78 15.71
C ALA A 146 3.07 -7.96 16.67
N PRO A 147 4.14 -8.48 17.32
CA PRO A 147 5.45 -7.83 17.50
C PRO A 147 6.43 -7.93 16.33
N ILE A 148 6.18 -8.80 15.33
CA ILE A 148 7.06 -8.97 14.17
C ILE A 148 7.02 -7.67 13.32
N GLY A 149 8.17 -7.32 12.72
CA GLY A 149 8.24 -6.21 11.77
C GLY A 149 7.31 -6.45 10.58
N ALA A 150 6.72 -5.39 10.04
CA ALA A 150 5.86 -5.51 8.86
C ALA A 150 6.68 -5.82 7.59
N ASP A 151 6.02 -6.31 6.55
CA ASP A 151 6.67 -6.71 5.30
C ASP A 151 6.81 -5.56 4.31
N TYR A 152 7.86 -5.56 3.49
CA TYR A 152 8.10 -4.53 2.47
C TYR A 152 9.04 -5.01 1.34
N ASP A 153 8.87 -4.47 0.13
CA ASP A 153 9.49 -5.01 -1.10
C ASP A 153 11.01 -4.83 -1.21
N SER A 154 11.57 -3.88 -0.47
CA SER A 154 13.01 -3.59 -0.46
C SER A 154 13.76 -4.27 0.70
N SER A 155 13.08 -5.11 1.50
CA SER A 155 13.72 -5.94 2.51
C SER A 155 14.63 -7.00 1.85
N ASP A 156 15.72 -7.37 2.52
CA ASP A 156 16.69 -8.31 1.93
C ASP A 156 16.09 -9.69 1.68
N ILE A 157 15.15 -10.13 2.52
CA ILE A 157 14.43 -11.39 2.32
C ILE A 157 13.39 -11.30 1.20
N SER A 158 12.71 -10.16 0.99
CA SER A 158 11.82 -9.94 -0.17
C SER A 158 12.61 -10.00 -1.47
N LYS A 159 13.69 -9.20 -1.59
CA LYS A 159 14.56 -9.15 -2.78
C LYS A 159 15.18 -10.52 -3.10
N ALA A 160 15.61 -11.28 -2.09
CA ALA A 160 16.15 -12.63 -2.28
C ALA A 160 15.11 -13.69 -2.69
N ASN A 161 13.81 -13.33 -2.73
CA ASN A 161 12.70 -14.25 -3.00
C ASN A 161 11.86 -13.90 -4.24
N ARG A 162 12.23 -12.84 -4.97
CA ARG A 162 11.64 -12.43 -6.26
C ARG A 162 12.71 -12.43 -7.37
N PRO A 163 12.32 -12.44 -8.67
CA PRO A 163 13.26 -12.28 -9.76
C PRO A 163 14.02 -10.95 -9.68
N ALA A 164 15.21 -10.89 -10.28
CA ALA A 164 15.90 -9.62 -10.50
C ALA A 164 15.06 -8.69 -11.40
N ASP A 165 15.33 -7.39 -11.32
CA ASP A 165 14.76 -6.34 -12.16
C ASP A 165 13.21 -6.21 -12.10
N THR A 166 12.57 -6.82 -11.09
CA THR A 166 11.16 -6.60 -10.74
C THR A 166 10.98 -5.31 -9.94
N GLU A 167 9.83 -4.64 -10.02
CA GLU A 167 9.57 -3.44 -9.21
C GLU A 167 9.43 -3.82 -7.72
N GLY A 168 8.42 -4.64 -7.43
CA GLY A 168 8.09 -5.16 -6.11
C GLY A 168 7.86 -6.67 -6.10
N SER A 169 7.20 -7.13 -5.05
CA SER A 169 6.89 -8.54 -4.79
C SER A 169 5.41 -8.86 -5.07
N PHE A 170 4.57 -7.85 -5.33
CA PHE A 170 3.13 -8.01 -5.45
C PHE A 170 2.74 -8.67 -6.77
N ARG A 171 1.83 -9.65 -6.70
CA ARG A 171 1.33 -10.38 -7.86
C ARG A 171 -0.18 -10.53 -7.76
N ALA A 172 -0.90 -9.61 -8.40
CA ALA A 172 -2.36 -9.52 -8.36
C ALA A 172 -3.07 -10.83 -8.75
N LEU A 173 -2.50 -11.62 -9.66
CA LEU A 173 -3.18 -12.78 -10.25
C LEU A 173 -2.67 -14.15 -9.76
N ASN A 174 -1.72 -14.20 -8.82
CA ASN A 174 -1.00 -15.43 -8.46
C ASN A 174 -0.58 -15.48 -6.99
N ASP A 175 -0.20 -16.68 -6.52
CA ASP A 175 0.52 -16.85 -5.26
C ASP A 175 1.80 -15.99 -5.22
N TRP A 176 2.04 -15.33 -4.08
CA TRP A 176 3.23 -14.51 -3.84
C TRP A 176 3.66 -14.51 -2.37
N LYS A 177 4.79 -13.85 -2.11
CA LYS A 177 5.45 -13.78 -0.81
C LYS A 177 6.25 -12.48 -0.70
N ILE A 178 6.36 -11.98 0.51
CA ILE A 178 7.08 -10.76 0.89
C ILE A 178 7.54 -10.94 2.35
N GLY A 179 8.55 -10.21 2.80
CA GLY A 179 9.11 -10.42 4.13
C GLY A 179 9.62 -9.16 4.83
N ASN A 180 9.85 -9.30 6.12
CA ASN A 180 10.30 -8.23 7.02
C ASN A 180 11.83 -8.15 7.14
N ALA A 181 12.33 -7.02 7.62
CA ALA A 181 13.68 -6.94 8.17
C ALA A 181 13.75 -7.60 9.57
N PRO A 182 14.90 -8.17 9.97
CA PRO A 182 15.08 -8.67 11.33
C PRO A 182 15.11 -7.49 12.31
N ASP A 183 14.72 -7.74 13.56
CA ASP A 183 14.86 -6.81 14.68
C ASP A 183 15.80 -7.40 15.74
N PRO A 184 17.12 -7.09 15.68
CA PRO A 184 18.10 -7.58 16.66
C PRO A 184 17.92 -7.02 18.07
N VAL A 185 17.06 -6.00 18.28
CA VAL A 185 16.78 -5.42 19.60
C VAL A 185 15.65 -6.19 20.29
N LYS A 186 14.73 -6.79 19.51
CA LYS A 186 13.64 -7.65 20.01
C LYS A 186 13.90 -9.15 19.84
N ASP A 187 15.04 -9.54 19.27
CA ASP A 187 15.39 -10.92 18.89
C ASP A 187 14.36 -11.56 17.93
N LEU A 188 13.92 -10.78 16.93
CA LEU A 188 12.94 -11.24 15.94
C LEU A 188 13.62 -11.43 14.57
N PRO A 189 13.49 -12.61 13.93
CA PRO A 189 14.13 -12.89 12.66
C PRO A 189 13.45 -12.18 11.48
N ALA A 190 14.13 -12.14 10.34
CA ALA A 190 13.50 -11.96 9.04
C ALA A 190 12.76 -13.25 8.66
N ALA A 191 11.52 -13.12 8.21
CA ALA A 191 10.66 -14.21 7.77
C ALA A 191 9.92 -13.81 6.49
N LEU A 192 9.23 -14.78 5.88
CA LEU A 192 8.35 -14.55 4.73
C LEU A 192 6.90 -14.75 5.16
N SER A 193 6.06 -13.76 4.88
CA SER A 193 4.63 -13.95 4.75
C SER A 193 4.30 -14.50 3.37
N PHE A 194 3.25 -15.32 3.31
CA PHE A 194 2.80 -16.01 2.10
C PHE A 194 1.34 -15.68 1.84
N PHE A 195 1.05 -15.35 0.58
CA PHE A 195 -0.28 -15.02 0.10
C PHE A 195 -0.68 -16.03 -0.96
N LYS A 196 -1.54 -16.98 -0.59
CA LYS A 196 -2.12 -17.94 -1.52
C LYS A 196 -3.32 -17.30 -2.21
N TYR A 197 -3.25 -17.13 -3.51
CA TYR A 197 -4.25 -16.47 -4.32
C TYR A 197 -5.58 -17.25 -4.35
N VAL A 198 -6.69 -16.51 -4.27
CA VAL A 198 -8.05 -17.06 -4.27
C VAL A 198 -8.83 -16.58 -5.50
N GLY A 199 -8.70 -15.29 -5.86
CA GLY A 199 -9.38 -14.67 -6.99
C GLY A 199 -9.27 -13.14 -6.95
N HIS A 200 -9.87 -12.46 -7.92
CA HIS A 200 -9.82 -11.01 -8.07
C HIS A 200 -11.04 -10.48 -8.83
N ALA A 201 -11.24 -9.17 -8.79
CA ALA A 201 -12.10 -8.44 -9.73
C ALA A 201 -11.63 -6.98 -9.87
N TYR A 202 -11.98 -6.32 -10.98
CA TYR A 202 -11.73 -4.88 -11.16
C TYR A 202 -12.85 -4.15 -11.91
N ASP A 203 -13.03 -2.87 -11.57
CA ASP A 203 -13.92 -1.92 -12.25
C ASP A 203 -13.41 -1.63 -13.66
N GLY A 204 -14.32 -1.65 -14.63
CA GLY A 204 -14.07 -1.20 -15.99
C GLY A 204 -14.25 -2.26 -17.08
N THR A 205 -13.46 -2.10 -18.15
CA THR A 205 -13.46 -2.98 -19.32
C THR A 205 -12.01 -3.28 -19.69
N GLY A 206 -11.66 -4.54 -19.88
CA GLY A 206 -10.26 -4.93 -20.08
C GLY A 206 -10.06 -6.28 -20.76
N THR A 207 -8.80 -6.70 -20.87
CA THR A 207 -8.37 -7.93 -21.53
C THR A 207 -7.99 -9.04 -20.56
N ILE A 208 -7.70 -8.70 -19.30
CA ILE A 208 -7.50 -9.63 -18.20
C ILE A 208 -8.88 -10.08 -17.69
N PRO A 209 -9.12 -11.37 -17.35
CA PRO A 209 -10.37 -11.81 -16.73
C PRO A 209 -10.73 -11.00 -15.47
N GLY A 210 -11.99 -11.05 -15.03
CA GLY A 210 -12.39 -10.43 -13.75
C GLY A 210 -12.81 -8.96 -13.81
N PHE A 211 -12.89 -8.34 -15.00
CA PHE A 211 -13.65 -7.09 -15.14
C PHE A 211 -15.16 -7.34 -15.00
N ASP A 212 -15.89 -6.37 -14.47
CA ASP A 212 -17.36 -6.40 -14.36
C ASP A 212 -18.08 -5.83 -15.60
N GLY A 213 -17.38 -5.02 -16.42
CA GLY A 213 -17.84 -4.57 -17.74
C GLY A 213 -18.37 -3.15 -17.77
N VAL A 214 -18.27 -2.40 -16.67
CA VAL A 214 -18.67 -1.01 -16.55
C VAL A 214 -17.56 -0.26 -15.82
N ALA A 215 -17.17 0.91 -16.32
CA ALA A 215 -16.30 1.82 -15.57
C ALA A 215 -17.18 2.83 -14.82
N ASP A 216 -17.63 2.49 -13.61
CA ASP A 216 -18.41 3.38 -12.73
C ASP A 216 -17.69 3.78 -11.43
N GLY A 217 -16.43 3.34 -11.27
CA GLY A 217 -15.59 3.62 -10.11
C GLY A 217 -15.86 2.65 -8.95
N LYS A 218 -16.51 1.51 -9.21
CA LYS A 218 -16.83 0.50 -8.21
C LYS A 218 -16.82 -0.91 -8.80
N VAL A 219 -16.28 -1.84 -8.03
CA VAL A 219 -16.33 -3.29 -8.33
C VAL A 219 -16.98 -4.07 -7.19
N SER A 220 -17.53 -5.25 -7.48
CA SER A 220 -18.01 -6.22 -6.48
C SER A 220 -17.81 -7.67 -6.95
N HIS A 221 -17.37 -8.55 -6.06
CA HIS A 221 -17.23 -9.99 -6.34
C HIS A 221 -17.57 -10.85 -5.11
N THR A 222 -18.22 -12.00 -5.33
CA THR A 222 -18.56 -12.95 -4.27
C THR A 222 -17.73 -14.22 -4.39
N PHE A 223 -16.92 -14.48 -3.36
CA PHE A 223 -16.10 -15.68 -3.24
C PHE A 223 -16.89 -16.75 -2.47
N MET A 224 -17.28 -17.80 -3.18
CA MET A 224 -18.13 -18.85 -2.63
C MET A 224 -17.33 -19.87 -1.81
N ASN A 225 -17.88 -20.31 -0.68
CA ASN A 225 -17.36 -21.38 0.18
C ASN A 225 -15.85 -21.21 0.52
N LEU A 226 -15.46 -20.01 0.94
CA LEU A 226 -14.13 -19.79 1.53
C LEU A 226 -13.98 -20.63 2.79
N ALA A 227 -12.81 -21.22 2.98
CA ALA A 227 -12.51 -22.00 4.19
C ALA A 227 -12.27 -21.09 5.41
N ALA A 228 -12.37 -21.65 6.62
CA ALA A 228 -11.90 -20.98 7.83
C ALA A 228 -10.40 -20.64 7.75
N GLY A 229 -10.01 -19.49 8.30
CA GLY A 229 -8.66 -18.95 8.26
C GLY A 229 -8.61 -17.44 8.09
N ASP A 230 -7.41 -16.88 8.07
CA ASP A 230 -7.17 -15.46 7.81
C ASP A 230 -6.98 -15.16 6.32
N TYR A 231 -7.48 -13.99 5.90
CA TYR A 231 -7.45 -13.53 4.51
C TYR A 231 -6.97 -12.09 4.40
N SER A 232 -6.29 -11.80 3.30
CA SER A 232 -5.86 -10.46 2.90
C SER A 232 -6.49 -10.06 1.57
N VAL A 233 -6.86 -8.79 1.45
CA VAL A 233 -7.32 -8.18 0.21
C VAL A 233 -6.37 -7.04 -0.16
N PHE A 234 -5.79 -7.08 -1.35
CA PHE A 234 -4.94 -6.01 -1.87
C PHE A 234 -5.72 -5.24 -2.92
N VAL A 235 -5.85 -3.92 -2.70
CA VAL A 235 -6.73 -3.02 -3.46
C VAL A 235 -5.91 -1.89 -4.05
N GLY A 236 -6.11 -1.58 -5.33
CA GLY A 236 -5.40 -0.52 -6.05
C GLY A 236 -6.23 0.00 -7.21
N GLY A 237 -5.64 0.85 -8.05
CA GLY A 237 -6.29 1.26 -9.30
C GLY A 237 -6.05 0.27 -10.45
N SER A 238 -7.00 0.22 -11.38
CA SER A 238 -7.07 -0.72 -12.51
C SER A 238 -6.62 -0.13 -13.85
N ASP A 239 -6.35 1.18 -13.94
CA ASP A 239 -5.96 1.86 -15.18
C ASP A 239 -4.47 1.64 -15.47
N TYR A 240 -4.18 0.77 -16.45
CA TYR A 240 -2.82 0.46 -16.86
C TYR A 240 -2.07 1.67 -17.44
N LEU A 241 -2.78 2.64 -18.02
CA LEU A 241 -2.16 3.84 -18.59
C LEU A 241 -1.79 4.87 -17.52
N ALA A 242 -2.40 4.80 -16.33
CA ALA A 242 -2.11 5.71 -15.23
C ALA A 242 -0.71 5.53 -14.61
N GLN A 243 0.03 4.47 -14.96
CA GLN A 243 1.39 4.22 -14.48
C GLN A 243 2.49 5.02 -15.22
N ASP A 244 2.18 5.64 -16.37
CA ASP A 244 3.15 6.38 -17.18
C ASP A 244 3.85 7.47 -16.34
N ILE A 245 5.18 7.52 -16.38
CA ILE A 245 5.99 8.52 -15.67
C ILE A 245 5.69 9.97 -16.11
N ALA A 246 5.05 10.16 -17.27
CA ALA A 246 4.54 11.44 -17.75
C ALA A 246 3.13 11.80 -17.20
N ASN A 247 2.44 10.89 -16.53
CA ASN A 247 1.14 11.15 -15.91
C ASN A 247 1.27 12.16 -14.75
N PRO A 248 0.65 13.35 -14.81
CA PRO A 248 0.70 14.31 -13.69
C PRO A 248 0.05 13.77 -12.40
N HIS A 249 -0.80 12.75 -12.49
CA HIS A 249 -1.52 12.14 -11.36
C HIS A 249 -0.85 10.88 -10.79
N LEU A 250 0.37 10.53 -11.23
CA LEU A 250 1.11 9.31 -10.83
C LEU A 250 1.28 9.16 -9.30
N LEU A 251 1.32 10.28 -8.58
CA LEU A 251 1.51 10.36 -7.13
C LEU A 251 0.28 10.85 -6.35
N ASP A 252 -0.82 11.15 -7.04
CA ASP A 252 -2.05 11.63 -6.40
C ASP A 252 -2.72 10.56 -5.54
N LYS A 253 -3.53 11.01 -4.59
CA LYS A 253 -4.25 10.13 -3.66
C LYS A 253 -5.69 9.95 -4.13
N TYR A 254 -6.02 8.72 -4.51
CA TYR A 254 -7.35 8.30 -4.92
C TYR A 254 -8.02 7.57 -3.78
N GLY A 255 -9.24 7.99 -3.43
CA GLY A 255 -9.92 7.52 -2.22
C GLY A 255 -10.78 6.29 -2.46
N VAL A 256 -10.89 5.44 -1.44
CA VAL A 256 -11.62 4.16 -1.53
C VAL A 256 -12.38 3.86 -0.25
N THR A 257 -13.62 3.40 -0.42
CA THR A 257 -14.38 2.65 0.60
C THR A 257 -14.39 1.18 0.23
N GLY A 258 -14.01 0.32 1.18
CA GLY A 258 -14.19 -1.13 1.09
C GLY A 258 -15.39 -1.57 1.91
N THR A 259 -16.11 -2.58 1.42
CA THR A 259 -17.20 -3.27 2.14
C THR A 259 -17.08 -4.77 1.96
N LEU A 260 -17.26 -5.49 3.07
CA LEU A 260 -17.30 -6.94 3.16
C LEU A 260 -18.68 -7.36 3.67
N VAL A 261 -19.33 -8.29 2.97
CA VAL A 261 -20.53 -9.00 3.43
C VAL A 261 -20.17 -10.49 3.55
N ALA A 262 -20.45 -11.10 4.69
CA ALA A 262 -20.18 -12.52 4.95
C ALA A 262 -21.43 -13.21 5.51
N GLY A 263 -21.47 -14.55 5.41
CA GLY A 263 -22.62 -15.35 5.84
C GLY A 263 -23.65 -15.55 4.73
N VAL A 264 -24.55 -16.51 4.94
CA VAL A 264 -25.56 -16.89 3.94
C VAL A 264 -26.48 -15.71 3.63
N VAL A 265 -26.35 -15.14 2.44
CA VAL A 265 -27.29 -14.15 1.90
C VAL A 265 -28.60 -14.86 1.54
N PRO A 266 -29.77 -14.48 2.10
CA PRO A 266 -31.04 -15.03 1.64
C PRO A 266 -31.34 -14.48 0.25
N GLU A 267 -31.13 -15.30 -0.79
CA GLU A 267 -31.23 -14.88 -2.18
C GLU A 267 -32.62 -14.28 -2.51
N PRO A 268 -32.72 -13.32 -3.46
CA PRO A 268 -34.00 -12.74 -3.88
C PRO A 268 -35.05 -13.80 -4.27
N GLU A 269 -34.61 -14.90 -4.87
CA GLU A 269 -35.35 -16.10 -5.22
C GLU A 269 -36.01 -16.74 -3.98
N THR A 270 -35.36 -16.73 -2.82
CA THR A 270 -35.93 -17.26 -1.56
C THR A 270 -37.13 -16.42 -1.13
N TYR A 271 -37.03 -15.09 -1.21
CA TYR A 271 -38.15 -14.19 -0.93
C TYR A 271 -39.25 -14.30 -2.00
N ALA A 272 -38.88 -14.40 -3.28
CA ALA A 272 -39.83 -14.57 -4.38
C ALA A 272 -40.61 -15.89 -4.27
N MET A 273 -39.94 -16.99 -3.92
CA MET A 273 -40.56 -18.31 -3.70
C MET A 273 -41.43 -18.34 -2.45
N LEU A 274 -41.01 -17.67 -1.36
CA LEU A 274 -41.84 -17.48 -0.17
C LEU A 274 -43.13 -16.70 -0.50
N LEU A 275 -43.01 -15.59 -1.22
CA LEU A 275 -44.15 -14.77 -1.66
C LEU A 275 -45.06 -15.52 -2.64
N ALA A 276 -44.49 -16.27 -3.58
CA ALA A 276 -45.24 -17.13 -4.51
C ALA A 276 -46.00 -18.24 -3.76
N GLY A 277 -45.38 -18.87 -2.78
CA GLY A 277 -46.01 -19.87 -1.90
C GLY A 277 -47.16 -19.29 -1.08
N LEU A 278 -46.95 -18.11 -0.47
CA LEU A 278 -48.00 -17.38 0.26
C LEU A 278 -49.15 -16.96 -0.66
N GLY A 279 -48.85 -16.47 -1.87
CA GLY A 279 -49.85 -16.14 -2.89
C GLY A 279 -50.67 -17.36 -3.31
N LEU A 280 -50.02 -18.48 -3.60
CA LEU A 280 -50.67 -19.76 -3.93
C LEU A 280 -51.61 -20.20 -2.80
N MET A 281 -51.16 -20.18 -1.55
CA MET A 281 -51.98 -20.52 -0.38
C MET A 281 -53.18 -19.58 -0.23
N GLY A 282 -53.02 -18.28 -0.52
CA GLY A 282 -54.11 -17.32 -0.60
C GLY A 282 -55.19 -17.72 -1.61
N THR A 283 -54.79 -18.12 -2.84
CA THR A 283 -55.75 -18.59 -3.85
C THR A 283 -56.47 -19.88 -3.43
N VAL A 284 -55.79 -20.80 -2.76
CA VAL A 284 -56.38 -22.07 -2.28
C VAL A 284 -57.41 -21.81 -1.17
N VAL A 285 -57.12 -20.92 -0.23
CA VAL A 285 -58.06 -20.52 0.83
C VAL A 285 -59.26 -19.79 0.24
N HIS A 286 -59.06 -18.90 -0.73
CA HIS A 286 -60.15 -18.22 -1.44
C HIS A 286 -61.08 -19.24 -2.13
N ARG A 287 -60.54 -20.13 -2.97
CA ARG A 287 -61.31 -21.18 -3.68
C ARG A 287 -62.04 -22.14 -2.74
N ARG A 288 -61.55 -22.36 -1.51
CA ARG A 288 -62.27 -23.12 -0.48
C ARG A 288 -63.48 -22.36 0.05
N LYS A 289 -63.35 -21.08 0.39
CA LYS A 289 -64.49 -20.25 0.83
C LYS A 289 -65.56 -20.13 -0.26
N SER A 290 -65.18 -19.94 -1.53
CA SER A 290 -66.11 -19.89 -2.66
C SER A 290 -66.96 -21.16 -2.82
N ARG A 291 -66.47 -22.31 -2.34
CA ARG A 291 -67.15 -23.62 -2.38
C ARG A 291 -67.93 -23.96 -1.10
N GLN A 292 -67.96 -23.07 -0.11
CA GLN A 292 -68.77 -23.17 1.11
C GLN A 292 -69.87 -22.10 1.17
N ALA A 293 -69.98 -21.27 0.13
CA ALA A 293 -71.00 -20.25 -0.06
C ALA A 293 -71.98 -20.61 -1.21
N LEU A 294 -72.04 -21.91 -1.54
CA LEU A 294 -72.89 -22.59 -2.53
C LEU A 294 -73.40 -23.88 -1.90
#